data_AF-A0A2P2BS67-F1
#
_entry.id   AF-A0A2P2BS67-F1
#
_cell.length_a   1.000
_cell.length_b   1.000
_cell.length_c   1.000
_cell.angle_alpha   90.00
_cell.angle_beta   90.00
_cell.angle_gamma   90.00
#
_symmetry.space_group_name_H-M   'P 1'
#
loop_
_entity.id
_entity.type
_entity.pdbx_description
1 polymer ?
#
loop_
_entity_poly.entity_id
_entity_poly.type
_entity_poly.pdbx_seq_one_letter_code
_entity_poly.pdbx_strand_id
1 'polypeptide(L)'
;MKIFKKRSILVALIIIIIPILLLVGLINKSQNNKKITIKPQNIEEDIKSNKNINIALFGLDRRKDNEPARSDSIIIASIDLKNKEVNLVSLLRDTLVDIKGHKKDKLNHAYAYGGAKLALDTINKNFDLDIDKYLAVDFYSLAKVIDIIGGVDIDLKDYEVEEINKNLVELNKIEELDKKADYIKGSGIKTLNGRQAVAYSRIRKKGNGDYERTERQRNVLKGLLKKYEEKEKDEQFEMAMAIIGKVSTNIPINDIKKLKSIINENINFKVSQNMIPYEGSFKSTTYKGMWCIEANMEDNIKALHEYIK
;
A
#
# COMPACT_ATOMS: atom_id res chain seq x y z
N MET A 1 -18.83 -14.36 22.66
CA MET A 1 -17.43 -14.33 22.24
C MET A 1 -17.30 -15.09 20.92
N LYS A 2 -17.48 -14.42 19.76
CA LYS A 2 -17.52 -15.07 18.44
C LYS A 2 -16.20 -14.84 17.72
N ILE A 3 -15.49 -15.92 17.45
CA ILE A 3 -14.25 -16.01 16.66
C ILE A 3 -14.60 -15.85 15.17
N PHE A 4 -15.13 -14.68 14.82
CA PHE A 4 -15.32 -14.27 13.43
C PHE A 4 -14.27 -13.19 13.12
N LYS A 5 -13.72 -13.20 11.90
CA LYS A 5 -13.04 -12.05 11.25
C LYS A 5 -11.54 -11.79 11.51
N LYS A 6 -10.64 -12.79 11.52
CA LYS A 6 -9.23 -12.53 11.10
C LYS A 6 -8.97 -12.89 9.64
N ARG A 7 -9.71 -13.87 9.09
CA ARG A 7 -9.59 -14.34 7.70
C ARG A 7 -10.33 -13.46 6.68
N SER A 8 -11.43 -12.82 7.09
CA SER A 8 -12.30 -12.00 6.22
C SER A 8 -11.75 -10.60 5.91
N ILE A 9 -10.98 -10.00 6.84
CA ILE A 9 -10.56 -8.58 6.77
C ILE A 9 -9.44 -8.34 5.74
N LEU A 10 -8.71 -9.37 5.32
CA LEU A 10 -7.62 -9.21 4.36
C LEU A 10 -8.01 -9.56 2.93
N VAL A 11 -8.99 -10.44 2.71
CA VAL A 11 -9.68 -10.56 1.41
C VAL A 11 -10.34 -9.23 1.07
N ALA A 12 -10.83 -8.52 2.08
CA ALA A 12 -11.30 -7.15 1.98
C ALA A 12 -10.27 -6.21 1.32
N LEU A 13 -8.95 -6.35 1.56
CA LEU A 13 -7.90 -5.43 1.06
C LEU A 13 -7.92 -5.37 -0.45
N ILE A 14 -8.00 -6.55 -1.05
CA ILE A 14 -8.11 -6.68 -2.49
C ILE A 14 -9.52 -6.31 -2.95
N ILE A 15 -10.57 -6.60 -2.18
CA ILE A 15 -11.97 -6.17 -2.45
C ILE A 15 -12.17 -4.65 -2.37
N ILE A 16 -11.30 -3.83 -1.78
CA ILE A 16 -11.29 -2.34 -1.95
C ILE A 16 -10.39 -1.92 -3.10
N ILE A 17 -9.19 -2.51 -3.19
CA ILE A 17 -8.24 -2.18 -4.25
C ILE A 17 -8.91 -2.42 -5.61
N ILE A 18 -9.74 -3.45 -5.73
CA ILE A 18 -10.48 -3.82 -6.94
C ILE A 18 -11.56 -2.80 -7.35
N PRO A 19 -12.55 -2.38 -6.53
CA PRO A 19 -13.48 -1.31 -6.85
C PRO A 19 -12.78 -0.01 -7.22
N ILE A 20 -11.75 0.39 -6.48
CA ILE A 20 -10.92 1.56 -6.79
C ILE A 20 -10.30 1.41 -8.19
N LEU A 21 -9.63 0.29 -8.43
CA LEU A 21 -9.02 -0.04 -9.71
C LEU A 21 -10.07 -0.08 -10.84
N LEU A 22 -11.25 -0.67 -10.61
CA LEU A 22 -12.36 -0.80 -11.56
C LEU A 22 -12.85 0.55 -12.02
N LEU A 23 -12.98 1.44 -11.06
CA LEU A 23 -13.35 2.81 -11.28
C LEU A 23 -12.25 3.51 -12.09
N VAL A 24 -10.97 3.43 -11.68
CA VAL A 24 -9.84 4.07 -12.40
C VAL A 24 -9.80 3.62 -13.85
N GLY A 25 -10.06 2.34 -14.09
CA GLY A 25 -10.14 1.76 -15.41
C GLY A 25 -11.32 2.25 -16.26
N LEU A 26 -12.48 2.61 -15.68
CA LEU A 26 -13.63 3.19 -16.41
C LEU A 26 -13.27 4.58 -16.93
N ILE A 27 -12.63 5.41 -16.09
CA ILE A 27 -12.23 6.77 -16.46
C ILE A 27 -11.03 6.77 -17.41
N ASN A 28 -10.04 5.88 -17.23
CA ASN A 28 -8.94 5.75 -18.18
C ASN A 28 -9.41 5.31 -19.58
N LYS A 29 -10.46 4.48 -19.65
CA LYS A 29 -11.15 4.14 -20.92
C LYS A 29 -11.88 5.36 -21.51
N SER A 30 -12.36 6.27 -20.67
CA SER A 30 -13.00 7.53 -21.08
C SER A 30 -12.00 8.63 -21.47
N GLN A 31 -10.75 8.59 -20.98
CA GLN A 31 -9.76 9.66 -21.20
C GLN A 31 -8.63 9.33 -22.19
N ASN A 32 -8.36 8.06 -22.50
CA ASN A 32 -7.25 7.71 -23.39
C ASN A 32 -7.66 7.53 -24.85
N ASN A 33 -7.62 8.66 -25.57
CA ASN A 33 -7.28 8.70 -27.00
C ASN A 33 -5.77 8.96 -27.25
N LYS A 34 -4.89 8.98 -26.23
CA LYS A 34 -3.43 9.10 -26.44
C LYS A 34 -2.59 8.21 -25.49
N LYS A 35 -1.75 7.40 -26.13
CA LYS A 35 -0.84 6.33 -25.66
C LYS A 35 0.08 6.67 -24.48
N ILE A 36 0.27 5.69 -23.59
CA ILE A 36 1.58 5.04 -23.33
C ILE A 36 1.36 3.52 -23.22
N THR A 37 2.03 2.75 -24.08
CA THR A 37 1.86 1.30 -24.22
C THR A 37 2.98 0.57 -23.46
N ILE A 38 2.74 0.25 -22.20
CA ILE A 38 3.19 -1.03 -21.65
C ILE A 38 1.93 -1.89 -21.75
N LYS A 39 1.92 -2.91 -22.63
CA LYS A 39 0.83 -3.89 -22.60
C LYS A 39 1.07 -4.74 -21.36
N PRO A 40 0.30 -4.60 -20.27
CA PRO A 40 0.42 -5.53 -19.16
C PRO A 40 0.18 -6.95 -19.69
N GLN A 41 0.93 -7.92 -19.18
CA GLN A 41 0.71 -9.34 -19.41
C GLN A 41 -0.77 -9.63 -19.12
N ASN A 42 -1.41 -10.32 -20.06
CA ASN A 42 -2.85 -10.52 -20.05
C ASN A 42 -3.22 -11.35 -18.81
N ILE A 43 -3.92 -10.73 -17.84
CA ILE A 43 -4.39 -11.45 -16.65
C ILE A 43 -5.21 -12.68 -17.04
N GLU A 44 -5.83 -12.69 -18.22
CA GLU A 44 -6.52 -13.87 -18.73
C GLU A 44 -5.61 -15.07 -18.98
N GLU A 45 -4.39 -14.87 -19.47
CA GLU A 45 -3.42 -15.94 -19.67
C GLU A 45 -2.87 -16.43 -18.33
N ASP A 46 -2.61 -15.51 -17.39
CA ASP A 46 -2.18 -15.86 -16.03
C ASP A 46 -3.28 -16.68 -15.32
N ILE A 47 -4.55 -16.26 -15.42
CA ILE A 47 -5.69 -17.01 -14.89
C ILE A 47 -5.82 -18.38 -15.56
N LYS A 48 -5.78 -18.46 -16.90
CA LYS A 48 -5.92 -19.72 -17.63
C LYS A 48 -4.79 -20.70 -17.33
N SER A 49 -3.59 -20.21 -17.06
CA SER A 49 -2.42 -21.02 -16.70
C SER A 49 -2.26 -21.25 -15.18
N ASN A 50 -3.19 -20.76 -14.35
CA ASN A 50 -3.07 -20.75 -12.89
C ASN A 50 -1.74 -20.16 -12.39
N LYS A 51 -1.21 -19.15 -13.10
CA LYS A 51 -0.02 -18.42 -12.69
C LYS A 51 -0.40 -17.39 -11.63
N ASN A 52 0.48 -17.21 -10.65
CA ASN A 52 0.28 -16.20 -9.61
C ASN A 52 0.27 -14.80 -10.21
N ILE A 53 -0.64 -13.97 -9.71
CA ILE A 53 -0.77 -12.57 -10.14
C ILE A 53 -0.07 -11.70 -9.11
N ASN A 54 1.03 -11.08 -9.50
CA ASN A 54 1.80 -10.18 -8.64
C ASN A 54 1.52 -8.72 -8.99
N ILE A 55 1.22 -7.91 -7.97
CA ILE A 55 0.93 -6.48 -8.11
C ILE A 55 1.76 -5.70 -7.09
N ALA A 56 2.52 -4.70 -7.53
CA ALA A 56 3.21 -3.76 -6.64
C ALA A 56 2.25 -2.66 -6.17
N LEU A 57 2.16 -2.45 -4.86
CA LEU A 57 1.37 -1.40 -4.23
C LEU A 57 2.33 -0.36 -3.64
N PHE A 58 2.15 0.90 -4.02
CA PHE A 58 2.97 2.03 -3.58
C PHE A 58 2.15 3.04 -2.80
N GLY A 59 2.56 3.33 -1.56
CA GLY A 59 2.07 4.47 -0.78
C GLY A 59 3.03 5.65 -0.92
N LEU A 60 2.58 6.74 -1.53
CA LEU A 60 3.40 7.90 -1.86
C LEU A 60 3.30 8.98 -0.78
N ASP A 61 4.45 9.47 -0.30
CA ASP A 61 4.52 10.67 0.55
C ASP A 61 4.58 11.93 -0.33
N ARG A 62 3.47 12.20 -1.04
CA ARG A 62 3.34 13.37 -1.91
C ARG A 62 2.62 14.48 -1.16
N ARG A 63 3.23 15.64 -0.97
CA ARG A 63 2.57 16.77 -0.28
C ARG A 63 1.81 17.70 -1.22
N LYS A 64 2.20 17.73 -2.50
CA LYS A 64 1.58 18.52 -3.57
C LYS A 64 1.60 17.73 -4.89
N ASP A 65 0.58 17.92 -5.73
CA ASP A 65 0.37 17.13 -6.95
C ASP A 65 1.58 17.11 -7.92
N ASN A 66 2.41 18.17 -7.93
CA ASN A 66 3.56 18.31 -8.83
C ASN A 66 4.94 18.00 -8.21
N GLU A 67 5.00 17.47 -6.99
CA GLU A 67 6.27 17.15 -6.34
C GLU A 67 6.69 15.68 -6.57
N PRO A 68 7.99 15.41 -6.83
CA PRO A 68 8.53 14.06 -6.79
C PRO A 68 8.24 13.44 -5.41
N ALA A 69 7.57 12.29 -5.42
CA ALA A 69 7.16 11.61 -4.19
C ALA A 69 7.94 10.32 -4.02
N ARG A 70 8.33 10.03 -2.78
CA ARG A 70 8.93 8.74 -2.41
C ARG A 70 7.84 7.74 -2.11
N SER A 71 8.04 6.48 -2.47
CA SER A 71 7.15 5.37 -2.10
C SER A 71 7.51 4.87 -0.71
N ASP A 72 6.93 5.51 0.31
CA ASP A 72 7.21 5.21 1.72
C ASP A 72 6.56 3.93 2.24
N SER A 73 5.59 3.41 1.48
CA SER A 73 5.05 2.06 1.60
C SER A 73 5.24 1.33 0.27
N ILE A 74 5.82 0.14 0.32
CA ILE A 74 6.04 -0.71 -0.86
C ILE A 74 5.58 -2.12 -0.47
N ILE A 75 4.54 -2.63 -1.13
CA ILE A 75 3.97 -3.95 -0.84
C ILE A 75 3.84 -4.72 -2.15
N ILE A 76 4.28 -5.96 -2.17
CA ILE A 76 3.94 -6.90 -3.25
C ILE A 76 2.70 -7.67 -2.79
N ALA A 77 1.62 -7.55 -3.53
CA ALA A 77 0.45 -8.40 -3.40
C ALA A 77 0.55 -9.54 -4.43
N SER A 78 0.84 -10.75 -3.96
CA SER A 78 0.81 -11.97 -4.77
C SER A 78 -0.50 -12.71 -4.55
N ILE A 79 -1.25 -12.95 -5.62
CA ILE A 79 -2.51 -13.69 -5.60
C ILE A 79 -2.24 -15.07 -6.19
N ASP A 80 -2.24 -16.08 -5.33
CA ASP A 80 -2.10 -17.48 -5.67
C ASP A 80 -3.48 -18.09 -5.89
N LEU A 81 -3.86 -18.20 -7.17
CA LEU A 81 -5.14 -18.74 -7.60
C LEU A 81 -5.28 -20.24 -7.31
N LYS A 82 -4.17 -20.97 -7.28
CA LYS A 82 -4.15 -22.42 -7.13
C LYS A 82 -4.39 -22.82 -5.68
N ASN A 83 -3.64 -22.23 -4.74
CA ASN A 83 -3.76 -22.53 -3.32
C ASN A 83 -4.81 -21.67 -2.62
N LYS A 84 -5.42 -20.73 -3.36
CA LYS A 84 -6.35 -19.73 -2.82
C LYS A 84 -5.68 -18.95 -1.69
N GLU A 85 -4.48 -18.45 -1.95
CA GLU A 85 -3.75 -17.61 -1.00
C GLU A 85 -3.49 -16.21 -1.57
N VAL A 86 -3.43 -15.23 -0.68
CA VAL A 86 -2.96 -13.89 -0.98
C VAL A 86 -1.79 -13.62 -0.06
N ASN A 87 -0.65 -13.28 -0.63
CA ASN A 87 0.58 -13.03 0.12
C ASN A 87 0.94 -11.56 -0.02
N LEU A 88 0.89 -10.81 1.08
CA LEU A 88 1.27 -9.40 1.13
C LEU A 88 2.68 -9.28 1.71
N VAL A 89 3.66 -9.00 0.86
CA VAL A 89 5.06 -8.85 1.29
C VAL A 89 5.47 -7.38 1.24
N SER A 90 5.70 -6.78 2.41
CA SER A 90 6.21 -5.41 2.46
C SER A 90 7.72 -5.38 2.19
N LEU A 91 8.15 -4.54 1.26
CA LEU A 91 9.56 -4.23 1.04
C LEU A 91 9.92 -2.98 1.86
N LEU A 92 10.90 -3.08 2.75
CA LEU A 92 11.32 -1.94 3.56
C LEU A 92 11.94 -0.87 2.66
N ARG A 93 11.41 0.35 2.76
CA ARG A 93 11.77 1.47 1.88
C ARG A 93 13.24 1.89 1.93
N ASP A 94 13.89 1.68 3.07
CA ASP A 94 15.25 2.11 3.34
C ASP A 94 16.29 1.03 2.94
N THR A 95 15.85 -0.09 2.35
CA THR A 95 16.71 -1.15 1.79
C THR A 95 17.60 -0.57 0.70
N LEU A 96 18.91 -0.78 0.83
CA LEU A 96 19.91 -0.29 -0.12
C LEU A 96 19.94 -1.21 -1.35
N VAL A 97 19.56 -0.68 -2.51
CA VAL A 97 19.37 -1.44 -3.76
C VAL A 97 20.04 -0.73 -4.94
N ASP A 98 20.27 -1.48 -6.02
CA ASP A 98 20.76 -0.92 -7.29
C ASP A 98 19.60 -0.35 -8.13
N ILE A 99 19.62 0.95 -8.37
CA ILE A 99 18.60 1.66 -9.16
C ILE A 99 19.17 2.00 -10.54
N LYS A 100 18.52 1.56 -11.63
CA LYS A 100 19.01 1.78 -13.00
C LYS A 100 19.20 3.27 -13.31
N GLY A 101 20.34 3.64 -13.88
CA GLY A 101 20.69 5.04 -14.17
C GLY A 101 21.17 5.83 -12.95
N HIS A 102 21.20 5.20 -11.78
CA HIS A 102 21.69 5.77 -10.53
C HIS A 102 22.70 4.79 -9.88
N LYS A 103 23.46 5.27 -8.89
CA LYS A 103 24.23 4.37 -8.00
C LYS A 103 23.28 3.72 -7.00
N LYS A 104 23.80 2.84 -6.13
CA LYS A 104 23.03 2.34 -4.98
C LYS A 104 22.33 3.47 -4.23
N ASP A 105 21.10 3.22 -3.84
CA ASP A 105 20.29 4.13 -3.03
C ASP A 105 19.16 3.37 -2.34
N LYS A 106 18.38 4.07 -1.51
CA LYS A 106 17.21 3.50 -0.85
C LYS A 106 16.14 3.13 -1.85
N LEU A 107 15.48 2.00 -1.63
CA LEU A 107 14.43 1.47 -2.50
C LEU A 107 13.34 2.50 -2.82
N ASN A 108 12.86 3.28 -1.84
CA ASN A 108 11.82 4.29 -2.09
C ASN A 108 12.26 5.47 -2.98
N HIS A 109 13.57 5.68 -3.16
CA HIS A 109 14.07 6.72 -4.04
C HIS A 109 13.84 6.38 -5.51
N ALA A 110 13.74 5.10 -5.88
CA ALA A 110 13.46 4.69 -7.25
C ALA A 110 12.16 5.32 -7.79
N TYR A 111 11.11 5.39 -6.97
CA TYR A 111 9.86 6.04 -7.35
C TYR A 111 10.03 7.55 -7.53
N ALA A 112 10.81 8.21 -6.66
CA ALA A 112 11.06 9.65 -6.78
C ALA A 112 11.88 9.98 -8.04
N TYR A 113 12.78 9.09 -8.46
CA TYR A 113 13.63 9.30 -9.64
C TYR A 113 12.92 9.03 -10.98
N GLY A 114 12.07 8.01 -11.06
CA GLY A 114 11.50 7.58 -12.34
C GLY A 114 10.07 7.05 -12.26
N GLY A 115 9.35 7.42 -11.20
CA GLY A 115 7.96 7.00 -10.97
C GLY A 115 7.82 5.48 -10.82
N ALA A 116 6.59 5.02 -11.03
CA ALA A 116 6.25 3.60 -10.89
C ALA A 116 7.10 2.69 -11.80
N LYS A 117 7.49 3.15 -13.00
CA LYS A 117 8.29 2.36 -13.94
C LYS A 117 9.67 2.02 -13.37
N LEU A 118 10.43 3.03 -12.92
CA LEU A 118 11.76 2.79 -12.36
C LEU A 118 11.68 2.04 -11.02
N ALA A 119 10.64 2.28 -10.22
CA ALA A 119 10.39 1.53 -8.99
C ALA A 119 10.17 0.04 -9.28
N LEU A 120 9.32 -0.30 -10.25
CA LEU A 120 9.11 -1.69 -10.69
C LEU A 120 10.39 -2.32 -11.24
N ASP A 121 11.11 -1.63 -12.15
CA ASP A 121 12.39 -2.12 -12.69
C ASP A 121 13.40 -2.41 -11.56
N THR A 122 13.43 -1.55 -10.54
CA THR A 122 14.30 -1.72 -9.36
C THR A 122 13.87 -2.93 -8.54
N ILE A 123 12.58 -3.11 -8.29
CA ILE A 123 12.05 -4.28 -7.56
C ILE A 123 12.39 -5.57 -8.32
N ASN A 124 12.05 -5.64 -9.60
CA ASN A 124 12.29 -6.81 -10.44
C ASN A 124 13.77 -7.19 -10.49
N LYS A 125 14.66 -6.20 -10.66
CA LYS A 125 16.10 -6.44 -10.71
C LYS A 125 16.68 -6.93 -9.38
N ASN A 126 16.30 -6.30 -8.26
CA ASN A 126 16.96 -6.55 -6.97
C ASN A 126 16.34 -7.73 -6.21
N PHE A 127 15.08 -8.07 -6.48
CA PHE A 127 14.36 -9.12 -5.76
C PHE A 127 14.09 -10.37 -6.62
N ASP A 128 14.63 -10.40 -7.85
CA ASP A 128 14.43 -11.47 -8.83
C ASP A 128 12.95 -11.73 -9.11
N LEU A 129 12.24 -10.68 -9.53
CA LEU A 129 10.80 -10.72 -9.79
C LEU A 129 10.48 -10.28 -11.21
N ASP A 130 9.28 -10.61 -11.65
CA ASP A 130 8.72 -10.20 -12.94
C ASP A 130 7.33 -9.56 -12.72
N ILE A 131 7.32 -8.41 -12.03
CA ILE A 131 6.11 -7.64 -11.76
C ILE A 131 5.97 -6.54 -12.81
N ASP A 132 4.86 -6.56 -13.53
CA ASP A 132 4.51 -5.57 -14.53
C ASP A 132 3.32 -4.70 -14.10
N LYS A 133 2.58 -5.08 -13.05
CA LYS A 133 1.36 -4.42 -12.57
C LYS A 133 1.64 -3.62 -11.32
N TYR A 134 1.10 -2.41 -11.25
CA TYR A 134 1.17 -1.60 -10.04
C TYR A 134 -0.10 -0.81 -9.74
N LEU A 135 -0.22 -0.43 -8.47
CA LEU A 135 -1.13 0.60 -7.99
C LEU A 135 -0.37 1.53 -7.04
N ALA A 136 -0.52 2.83 -7.22
CA ALA A 136 0.08 3.85 -6.37
C ALA A 136 -0.99 4.81 -5.84
N VAL A 137 -0.94 5.10 -4.55
CA VAL A 137 -1.87 6.01 -3.86
C VAL A 137 -1.09 7.01 -3.05
N ASP A 138 -1.50 8.27 -3.11
CA ASP A 138 -1.00 9.34 -2.25
C ASP A 138 -1.68 9.30 -0.86
N PHE A 139 -0.90 9.51 0.21
CA PHE A 139 -1.42 9.52 1.58
C PHE A 139 -2.42 10.64 1.86
N TYR A 140 -2.29 11.83 1.26
CA TYR A 140 -3.30 12.90 1.43
C TYR A 140 -4.62 12.53 0.76
N SER A 141 -4.52 11.87 -0.38
CA SER A 141 -5.69 11.33 -1.06
C SER A 141 -6.36 10.24 -0.25
N LEU A 142 -5.58 9.35 0.38
CA LEU A 142 -6.11 8.36 1.32
C LEU A 142 -6.79 9.04 2.53
N ALA A 143 -6.26 10.15 3.04
CA ALA A 143 -6.89 10.92 4.12
C ALA A 143 -8.30 11.41 3.74
N LYS A 144 -8.44 12.05 2.57
CA LYS A 144 -9.75 12.52 2.08
C LYS A 144 -10.77 11.39 1.99
N VAL A 145 -10.31 10.23 1.58
CA VAL A 145 -11.14 9.04 1.46
C VAL A 145 -11.56 8.56 2.83
N ILE A 146 -10.62 8.49 3.78
CA ILE A 146 -10.92 8.18 5.18
C ILE A 146 -11.96 9.16 5.76
N ASP A 147 -11.88 10.44 5.43
CA ASP A 147 -12.88 11.42 5.88
C ASP A 147 -14.26 11.15 5.27
N ILE A 148 -14.33 10.86 3.96
CA ILE A 148 -15.59 10.54 3.26
C ILE A 148 -16.27 9.32 3.85
N ILE A 149 -15.50 8.29 4.26
CA ILE A 149 -16.07 7.06 4.83
C ILE A 149 -16.48 7.19 6.31
N GLY A 150 -16.25 8.35 6.93
CA GLY A 150 -16.53 8.60 8.34
C GLY A 150 -15.43 8.13 9.30
N GLY A 151 -14.19 8.05 8.83
CA GLY A 151 -13.01 7.68 9.62
C GLY A 151 -12.75 6.17 9.70
N VAL A 152 -11.61 5.79 10.28
CA VAL A 152 -11.17 4.40 10.44
C VAL A 152 -10.98 4.04 11.91
N ASP A 153 -11.49 2.88 12.32
CA ASP A 153 -11.35 2.42 13.70
C ASP A 153 -9.97 1.80 13.92
N ILE A 154 -9.17 2.37 14.82
CA ILE A 154 -7.83 1.92 15.18
C ILE A 154 -7.76 1.75 16.70
N ASP A 155 -7.21 0.62 17.15
CA ASP A 155 -6.88 0.40 18.55
C ASP A 155 -5.53 1.05 18.85
N LEU A 156 -5.58 2.22 19.51
CA LEU A 156 -4.40 3.03 19.79
C LEU A 156 -3.75 2.63 21.11
N LYS A 157 -2.42 2.52 21.10
CA LYS A 157 -1.61 2.44 22.32
C LYS A 157 -1.35 3.83 22.89
N ASP A 158 -1.11 3.94 24.20
CA ASP A 158 -0.89 5.23 24.87
C ASP A 158 0.22 6.07 24.23
N TYR A 159 1.35 5.44 23.88
CA TYR A 159 2.47 6.15 23.26
C TYR A 159 2.16 6.63 21.84
N GLU A 160 1.21 6.01 21.15
CA GLU A 160 0.85 6.39 19.78
C GLU A 160 0.03 7.67 19.76
N VAL A 161 -0.80 7.90 20.78
CA VAL A 161 -1.60 9.14 20.91
C VAL A 161 -0.69 10.37 20.94
N GLU A 162 0.39 10.31 21.71
CA GLU A 162 1.37 11.40 21.82
C GLU A 162 2.06 11.66 20.47
N GLU A 163 2.47 10.61 19.77
CA GLU A 163 3.17 10.71 18.49
C GLU A 163 2.24 11.16 17.35
N ILE A 164 0.97 10.73 17.36
CA ILE A 164 -0.06 11.25 16.43
C ILE A 164 -0.18 12.76 16.61
N ASN A 165 -0.37 13.22 17.85
CA ASN A 165 -0.54 14.65 18.11
C ASN A 165 0.69 15.47 17.70
N LYS A 166 1.91 14.91 17.81
CA LYS A 166 3.12 15.56 17.27
C LYS A 166 3.12 15.64 15.74
N ASN A 167 2.76 14.56 15.06
CA ASN A 167 2.69 14.52 13.60
C ASN A 167 1.58 15.44 13.05
N LEU A 168 0.46 15.57 13.77
CA LEU A 168 -0.63 16.49 13.43
C LEU A 168 -0.19 17.95 13.42
N VAL A 169 0.74 18.37 14.30
CA VAL A 169 1.25 19.76 14.27
C VAL A 169 1.85 20.12 12.91
N GLU A 170 2.61 19.21 12.29
CA GLU A 170 3.20 19.44 10.97
C GLU A 170 2.10 19.52 9.90
N LEU A 171 1.12 18.61 9.95
CA LEU A 171 0.00 18.59 9.00
C LEU A 171 -0.90 19.82 9.12
N ASN A 172 -1.25 20.23 10.34
CA ASN A 172 -2.06 21.42 10.63
C ASN A 172 -1.37 22.69 10.12
N LYS A 173 -0.03 22.75 10.21
CA LYS A 173 0.73 23.87 9.65
C LYS A 173 0.67 23.91 8.12
N ILE A 174 0.70 22.76 7.44
CA ILE A 174 0.64 22.70 5.97
C ILE A 174 -0.72 23.18 5.45
N GLU A 175 -1.79 22.94 6.22
CA GLU A 175 -3.17 23.25 5.83
C GLU A 175 -3.72 24.53 6.50
N GLU A 176 -2.85 25.32 7.15
CA GLU A 176 -3.21 26.58 7.81
C GLU A 176 -4.33 26.46 8.87
N LEU A 177 -4.34 25.33 9.59
CA LEU A 177 -5.28 25.02 10.66
C LEU A 177 -4.70 25.31 12.05
N ASP A 178 -5.59 25.41 13.06
CA ASP A 178 -5.15 25.49 14.45
C ASP A 178 -4.27 24.29 14.83
N LYS A 179 -3.22 24.55 15.60
CA LYS A 179 -2.24 23.53 16.00
C LYS A 179 -2.88 22.31 16.67
N LYS A 180 -3.99 22.50 17.38
CA LYS A 180 -4.69 21.46 18.15
C LYS A 180 -6.06 21.10 17.58
N ALA A 181 -6.34 21.48 16.32
CA ALA A 181 -7.65 21.32 15.68
C ALA A 181 -8.25 19.90 15.82
N ASP A 182 -7.41 18.88 15.81
CA ASP A 182 -7.82 17.47 15.71
C ASP A 182 -7.02 16.53 16.61
N TYR A 183 -6.57 17.01 17.77
CA TYR A 183 -5.85 16.18 18.73
C TYR A 183 -6.68 15.02 19.27
N ILE A 184 -6.02 13.88 19.44
CA ILE A 184 -6.59 12.68 20.04
C ILE A 184 -6.33 12.68 21.55
N LYS A 185 -7.31 12.21 22.32
CA LYS A 185 -7.21 11.98 23.76
C LYS A 185 -7.52 10.52 24.11
N GLY A 186 -6.65 9.92 24.92
CA GLY A 186 -6.78 8.55 25.42
C GLY A 186 -6.50 7.47 24.37
N SER A 187 -6.04 6.31 24.85
CA SER A 187 -5.82 5.09 24.09
C SER A 187 -7.11 4.28 23.89
N GLY A 188 -6.97 3.09 23.31
CA GLY A 188 -8.06 2.18 22.98
C GLY A 188 -8.60 2.41 21.57
N ILE A 189 -9.74 1.78 21.26
CA ILE A 189 -10.38 1.90 19.95
C ILE A 189 -10.88 3.34 19.73
N LYS A 190 -10.33 3.99 18.70
CA LYS A 190 -10.71 5.33 18.25
C LYS A 190 -11.02 5.32 16.77
N THR A 191 -12.04 6.07 16.38
CA THR A 191 -12.31 6.36 14.96
C THR A 191 -11.46 7.56 14.55
N LEU A 192 -10.43 7.31 13.76
CA LEU A 192 -9.51 8.32 13.25
C LEU A 192 -10.05 8.93 11.97
N ASN A 193 -10.09 10.25 11.91
CA ASN A 193 -10.28 10.96 10.63
C ASN A 193 -9.04 10.80 9.74
N GLY A 194 -9.09 11.27 8.50
CA GLY A 194 -8.04 11.08 7.50
C GLY A 194 -6.69 11.61 7.95
N ARG A 195 -6.68 12.79 8.55
CA ARG A 195 -5.47 13.47 9.03
C ARG A 195 -4.85 12.71 10.20
N GLN A 196 -5.67 12.28 11.14
CA GLN A 196 -5.28 11.44 12.26
C GLN A 196 -4.73 10.08 11.79
N ALA A 197 -5.36 9.46 10.79
CA ALA A 197 -4.90 8.19 10.23
C ALA A 197 -3.56 8.32 9.50
N VAL A 198 -3.32 9.42 8.77
CA VAL A 198 -2.01 9.73 8.19
C VAL A 198 -0.98 10.03 9.27
N ALA A 199 -1.33 10.81 10.29
CA ALA A 199 -0.43 11.07 11.42
C ALA A 199 -0.04 9.78 12.17
N TYR A 200 -0.98 8.85 12.32
CA TYR A 200 -0.75 7.50 12.88
C TYR A 200 0.19 6.67 11.98
N SER A 201 -0.03 6.66 10.67
CA SER A 201 0.82 5.90 9.74
C SER A 201 2.25 6.46 9.60
N ARG A 202 2.49 7.70 10.06
CA ARG A 202 3.79 8.39 10.04
C ARG A 202 4.60 8.25 11.34
N ILE A 203 4.11 7.56 12.36
CA ILE A 203 4.84 7.38 13.64
C ILE A 203 6.16 6.61 13.40
N ARG A 204 7.28 7.17 13.89
CA ARG A 204 8.64 6.61 13.74
C ARG A 204 9.43 6.49 15.05
N LYS A 205 9.23 7.39 16.01
CA LYS A 205 10.19 7.63 17.12
C LYS A 205 10.00 6.75 18.36
N LYS A 206 8.90 5.98 18.45
CA LYS A 206 8.61 5.06 19.56
C LYS A 206 8.11 3.71 19.00
N GLY A 207 8.61 2.60 19.54
CA GLY A 207 8.35 1.23 19.07
C GLY A 207 9.49 0.63 18.22
N ASN A 208 9.23 -0.49 17.55
CA ASN A 208 10.20 -1.24 16.73
C ASN A 208 10.52 -0.59 15.35
N GLY A 209 10.65 0.74 15.32
CA GLY A 209 11.06 1.50 14.13
C GLY A 209 10.14 1.36 12.91
N ASP A 210 10.73 0.98 11.76
CA ASP A 210 10.01 0.89 10.47
C ASP A 210 9.04 -0.30 10.39
N TYR A 211 9.25 -1.32 11.23
CA TYR A 211 8.38 -2.49 11.33
C TYR A 211 6.98 -2.09 11.78
N GLU A 212 6.89 -1.41 12.94
CA GLU A 212 5.61 -0.94 13.45
C GLU A 212 4.99 0.10 12.53
N ARG A 213 5.78 0.93 11.83
CA ARG A 213 5.24 1.88 10.86
C ARG A 213 4.53 1.19 9.70
N THR A 214 5.13 0.14 9.16
CA THR A 214 4.50 -0.70 8.13
C THR A 214 3.24 -1.36 8.68
N GLU A 215 3.27 -1.84 9.92
CA GLU A 215 2.08 -2.40 10.59
C GLU A 215 0.95 -1.35 10.72
N ARG A 216 1.26 -0.12 11.14
CA ARG A 216 0.27 0.97 11.24
C ARG A 216 -0.36 1.32 9.91
N GLN A 217 0.44 1.43 8.85
CA GLN A 217 -0.07 1.63 7.48
C GLN A 217 -1.06 0.52 7.10
N ARG A 218 -0.73 -0.74 7.41
CA ARG A 218 -1.64 -1.87 7.21
C ARG A 218 -2.90 -1.76 8.06
N ASN A 219 -2.80 -1.31 9.32
CA ASN A 219 -3.96 -1.14 10.19
C ASN A 219 -4.92 -0.07 9.67
N VAL A 220 -4.41 1.05 9.14
CA VAL A 220 -5.22 2.07 8.47
C VAL A 220 -5.97 1.49 7.27
N LEU A 221 -5.26 0.75 6.41
CA LEU A 221 -5.89 0.09 5.29
C LEU A 221 -6.97 -0.89 5.79
N LYS A 222 -6.68 -1.77 6.76
CA LYS A 222 -7.66 -2.71 7.35
C LYS A 222 -8.90 -2.00 7.91
N GLY A 223 -8.72 -0.87 8.60
CA GLY A 223 -9.83 -0.07 9.12
C GLY A 223 -10.72 0.48 8.01
N LEU A 224 -10.11 1.03 6.96
CA LEU A 224 -10.79 1.56 5.77
C LEU A 224 -11.65 0.49 5.09
N LEU A 225 -11.14 -0.74 5.00
CA LEU A 225 -11.87 -1.88 4.45
C LEU A 225 -13.12 -2.22 5.21
N LYS A 226 -12.95 -2.37 6.52
CA LYS A 226 -14.05 -2.78 7.39
C LYS A 226 -15.19 -1.76 7.27
N LYS A 227 -14.85 -0.47 7.24
CA LYS A 227 -15.82 0.61 7.03
C LYS A 227 -16.49 0.53 5.66
N TYR A 228 -15.73 0.34 4.58
CA TYR A 228 -16.30 0.18 3.23
C TYR A 228 -17.25 -1.02 3.14
N GLU A 229 -16.90 -2.17 3.72
CA GLU A 229 -17.74 -3.37 3.71
C GLU A 229 -19.04 -3.20 4.51
N GLU A 230 -19.03 -2.32 5.51
CA GLU A 230 -20.21 -1.98 6.33
C GLU A 230 -21.15 -0.98 5.64
N LYS A 231 -20.73 -0.38 4.52
CA LYS A 231 -21.48 0.64 3.76
C LYS A 231 -22.40 0.02 2.71
N GLU A 232 -23.48 0.74 2.38
CA GLU A 232 -24.39 0.34 1.31
C GLU A 232 -23.71 0.44 -0.07
N LYS A 233 -24.24 -0.28 -1.07
CA LYS A 233 -23.61 -0.37 -2.40
C LYS A 233 -23.43 0.98 -3.09
N ASP A 234 -24.36 1.91 -2.88
CA ASP A 234 -24.30 3.24 -3.49
C ASP A 234 -23.23 4.11 -2.81
N GLU A 235 -23.14 4.07 -1.47
CA GLU A 235 -22.05 4.73 -0.72
C GLU A 235 -20.68 4.17 -1.11
N GLN A 236 -20.57 2.84 -1.25
CA GLN A 236 -19.36 2.17 -1.74
C GLN A 236 -18.95 2.67 -3.13
N PHE A 237 -19.93 2.90 -4.02
CA PHE A 237 -19.69 3.45 -5.35
C PHE A 237 -19.21 4.90 -5.31
N GLU A 238 -19.87 5.76 -4.52
CA GLU A 238 -19.46 7.16 -4.33
C GLU A 238 -18.04 7.26 -3.76
N MET A 239 -17.73 6.44 -2.75
CA MET A 239 -16.41 6.36 -2.14
C MET A 239 -15.35 5.98 -3.17
N ALA A 240 -15.62 4.97 -3.99
CA ALA A 240 -14.67 4.53 -4.99
C ALA A 240 -14.52 5.53 -6.16
N MET A 241 -15.58 6.30 -6.49
CA MET A 241 -15.49 7.46 -7.38
C MET A 241 -14.65 8.61 -6.81
N ALA A 242 -14.65 8.83 -5.50
CA ALA A 242 -13.81 9.86 -4.87
C ALA A 242 -12.31 9.51 -4.91
N ILE A 243 -11.99 8.21 -4.82
CA ILE A 243 -10.60 7.70 -4.83
C ILE A 243 -10.01 7.68 -6.24
N ILE A 244 -10.87 7.59 -7.26
CA ILE A 244 -10.50 7.27 -8.64
C ILE A 244 -9.41 8.19 -9.23
N GLY A 245 -9.52 9.51 -9.00
CA GLY A 245 -8.60 10.50 -9.56
C GLY A 245 -7.29 10.59 -8.78
N LYS A 246 -7.17 9.80 -7.71
CA LYS A 246 -6.07 9.84 -6.75
C LYS A 246 -5.22 8.57 -6.74
N VAL A 247 -5.55 7.64 -7.63
CA VAL A 247 -4.85 6.36 -7.78
C VAL A 247 -4.23 6.29 -9.16
N SER A 248 -2.93 5.99 -9.20
CA SER A 248 -2.20 5.72 -10.43
C SER A 248 -2.01 4.22 -10.58
N THR A 249 -2.40 3.65 -11.72
CA THR A 249 -2.25 2.23 -12.02
C THR A 249 -2.09 2.02 -13.51
N ASN A 250 -1.45 0.91 -13.89
CA ASN A 250 -1.42 0.39 -15.26
C ASN A 250 -2.31 -0.85 -15.45
N ILE A 251 -3.09 -1.24 -14.44
CA ILE A 251 -3.97 -2.41 -14.53
C ILE A 251 -5.21 -2.03 -15.36
N PRO A 252 -5.51 -2.75 -16.46
CA PRO A 252 -6.69 -2.48 -17.27
C PRO A 252 -7.97 -2.79 -16.53
N ILE A 253 -9.04 -2.03 -16.77
CA ILE A 253 -10.32 -2.22 -16.08
C ILE A 253 -10.85 -3.66 -16.13
N ASN A 254 -10.72 -4.29 -17.31
CA ASN A 254 -11.27 -5.63 -17.53
C ASN A 254 -10.57 -6.66 -16.66
N ASP A 255 -9.27 -6.48 -16.45
CA ASP A 255 -8.45 -7.34 -15.61
C ASP A 255 -8.87 -7.20 -14.14
N ILE A 256 -9.20 -5.98 -13.73
CA ILE A 256 -9.70 -5.71 -12.40
C ILE A 256 -11.10 -6.33 -12.20
N LYS A 257 -11.97 -6.31 -13.23
CA LYS A 257 -13.28 -7.00 -13.20
C LYS A 257 -13.11 -8.50 -13.02
N LYS A 258 -12.14 -9.09 -13.73
CA LYS A 258 -11.81 -10.51 -13.63
C LYS A 258 -11.28 -10.84 -12.23
N LEU A 259 -10.34 -10.05 -11.71
CA LEU A 259 -9.85 -10.20 -10.34
C LEU A 259 -11.01 -10.13 -9.32
N LYS A 260 -11.98 -9.23 -9.52
CA LYS A 260 -13.17 -9.14 -8.65
C LYS A 260 -13.98 -10.43 -8.68
N SER A 261 -14.27 -10.94 -9.88
CA SER A 261 -15.06 -12.16 -10.05
C SER A 261 -14.39 -13.33 -9.35
N ILE A 262 -13.09 -13.52 -9.59
CA ILE A 262 -12.31 -14.60 -8.99
C ILE A 262 -12.31 -14.54 -7.47
N ILE A 263 -12.12 -13.36 -6.90
CA ILE A 263 -12.08 -13.21 -5.44
C ILE A 263 -13.46 -13.41 -4.82
N ASN A 264 -14.52 -12.93 -5.49
CA ASN A 264 -15.89 -13.15 -5.07
C ASN A 264 -16.33 -14.62 -5.20
N GLU A 265 -15.85 -15.33 -6.20
CA GLU A 265 -16.10 -16.77 -6.39
C GLU A 265 -15.31 -17.61 -5.38
N ASN A 266 -14.19 -17.09 -4.89
CA ASN A 266 -13.27 -17.76 -3.97
C ASN A 266 -13.13 -17.00 -2.65
N ILE A 267 -14.26 -16.74 -1.98
CA ILE A 267 -14.37 -15.99 -0.70
C ILE A 267 -13.43 -16.52 0.42
N ASN A 268 -12.88 -17.72 0.25
CA ASN A 268 -12.00 -18.40 1.21
C ASN A 268 -10.49 -18.18 1.00
N PHE A 269 -10.06 -17.14 0.28
CA PHE A 269 -8.63 -16.83 0.17
C PHE A 269 -7.98 -16.70 1.56
N LYS A 270 -6.94 -17.48 1.84
CA LYS A 270 -6.12 -17.30 3.04
C LYS A 270 -5.14 -16.17 2.77
N VAL A 271 -5.06 -15.20 3.68
CA VAL A 271 -4.12 -14.09 3.49
C VAL A 271 -2.98 -14.17 4.48
N SER A 272 -1.76 -14.10 3.97
CA SER A 272 -0.53 -14.04 4.75
C SER A 272 0.14 -12.66 4.56
N GLN A 273 0.95 -12.28 5.55
CA GLN A 273 1.68 -11.02 5.55
C GLN A 273 3.11 -11.30 5.96
N ASN A 274 4.05 -10.80 5.16
CA ASN A 274 5.48 -10.93 5.43
C ASN A 274 6.17 -9.60 5.19
N MET A 275 7.46 -9.54 5.49
CA MET A 275 8.27 -8.35 5.31
C MET A 275 9.67 -8.74 4.87
N ILE A 276 10.23 -7.98 3.95
CA ILE A 276 11.56 -8.15 3.40
C ILE A 276 12.31 -6.80 3.45
N PRO A 277 13.54 -6.74 3.96
CA PRO A 277 14.24 -7.85 4.60
C PRO A 277 13.58 -8.26 5.93
N TYR A 278 13.61 -9.55 6.24
CA TYR A 278 13.07 -10.09 7.49
C TYR A 278 14.02 -9.85 8.68
N GLU A 279 13.51 -9.97 9.90
CA GLU A 279 14.33 -9.73 11.09
C GLU A 279 15.53 -10.69 11.17
N GLY A 280 16.72 -10.14 11.43
CA GLY A 280 17.96 -10.91 11.45
C GLY A 280 18.67 -11.09 10.11
N SER A 281 18.04 -10.72 8.97
CA SER A 281 18.67 -10.82 7.64
C SER A 281 19.20 -9.49 7.10
N PHE A 282 19.32 -8.47 7.95
CA PHE A 282 19.87 -7.17 7.57
C PHE A 282 20.59 -6.49 8.74
N LYS A 283 21.41 -5.48 8.40
CA LYS A 283 22.03 -4.57 9.35
C LYS A 283 21.77 -3.11 8.98
N SER A 284 21.82 -2.23 9.96
CA SER A 284 21.81 -0.79 9.72
C SER A 284 23.16 -0.34 9.20
N THR A 285 23.17 0.56 8.22
CA THR A 285 24.39 1.17 7.68
C THR A 285 24.17 2.66 7.39
N THR A 286 25.25 3.39 7.10
CA THR A 286 25.17 4.75 6.57
C THR A 286 25.78 4.77 5.18
N TYR A 287 25.00 5.18 4.18
CA TYR A 287 25.44 5.29 2.81
C TYR A 287 25.13 6.70 2.28
N LYS A 288 26.16 7.39 1.74
CA LYS A 288 26.08 8.80 1.32
C LYS A 288 25.47 9.73 2.41
N GLY A 289 25.83 9.49 3.67
CA GLY A 289 25.32 10.27 4.81
C GLY A 289 23.85 9.98 5.19
N MET A 290 23.21 9.00 4.56
CA MET A 290 21.85 8.57 4.88
C MET A 290 21.88 7.24 5.63
N TRP A 291 21.07 7.11 6.68
CA TRP A 291 20.82 5.81 7.31
C TRP A 291 20.09 4.88 6.34
N CYS A 292 20.59 3.66 6.12
CA CYS A 292 20.03 2.68 5.20
C CYS A 292 20.01 1.28 5.83
N ILE A 293 19.25 0.39 5.22
CA ILE A 293 19.22 -1.04 5.55
C ILE A 293 20.09 -1.79 4.52
N GLU A 294 21.13 -2.45 4.99
CA GLU A 294 21.96 -3.36 4.19
C GLU A 294 21.50 -4.80 4.45
N ALA A 295 20.76 -5.36 3.50
CA ALA A 295 20.19 -6.70 3.59
C ALA A 295 21.12 -7.76 3.00
N ASN A 296 21.07 -8.99 3.55
CA ASN A 296 21.52 -10.16 2.83
C ASN A 296 20.51 -10.45 1.71
N MET A 297 20.81 -9.99 0.49
CA MET A 297 19.86 -10.09 -0.62
C MET A 297 19.57 -11.53 -1.00
N GLU A 298 20.55 -12.45 -0.92
CA GLU A 298 20.35 -13.86 -1.29
C GLU A 298 19.29 -14.53 -0.41
N ASP A 299 19.45 -14.44 0.91
CA ASP A 299 18.51 -15.00 1.89
C ASP A 299 17.11 -14.38 1.75
N ASN A 300 17.06 -13.06 1.53
CA ASN A 300 15.81 -12.33 1.44
C ASN A 300 15.07 -12.59 0.13
N ILE A 301 15.77 -12.75 -0.99
CA ILE A 301 15.17 -13.18 -2.26
C ILE A 301 14.59 -14.58 -2.10
N LYS A 302 15.35 -15.50 -1.50
CA LYS A 302 14.85 -16.86 -1.23
C LYS A 302 13.59 -16.86 -0.37
N ALA A 303 13.60 -16.14 0.76
CA ALA A 303 12.44 -16.02 1.64
C ALA A 303 11.25 -15.36 0.94
N LEU A 304 11.49 -14.31 0.15
CA LEU A 304 10.46 -13.64 -0.64
C LEU A 304 9.76 -14.62 -1.58
N HIS A 305 10.52 -15.37 -2.38
CA HIS A 305 10.00 -16.38 -3.30
C HIS A 305 9.24 -17.48 -2.57
N GLU A 306 9.70 -17.91 -1.39
CA GLU A 306 8.94 -18.86 -0.56
C GLU A 306 7.57 -18.32 -0.13
N TYR A 307 7.43 -17.00 0.07
CA TYR A 307 6.16 -16.37 0.41
C TYR A 307 5.22 -16.13 -0.77
N ILE A 308 5.73 -16.00 -2.00
CA ILE A 308 4.92 -15.64 -3.18
C ILE A 308 4.80 -16.76 -4.23
N LYS A 309 5.27 -17.96 -3.86
CA LYS A 309 5.23 -19.23 -4.62
C LYS A 309 3.88 -19.53 -5.25
#